data_AF-A0A833Z0U4-F1
#
_entry.id   AF-A0A833Z0U4-F1
#
_cell.length_a   1.000
_cell.length_b   1.000
_cell.length_c   1.000
_cell.angle_alpha   90.00
_cell.angle_beta   90.00
_cell.angle_gamma   90.00
#
_symmetry.space_group_name_H-M   'P 1'
#
loop_
_entity.id
_entity.type
_entity.pdbx_description
1 polymer ?
#
loop_
_entity_poly.entity_id
_entity_poly.type
_entity_poly.pdbx_seq_one_letter_code
_entity_poly.pdbx_strand_id
1 'polypeptide(L)'
;MDTFERSFCIFRLPRPPGATWKAVRVDLVVAPISQFPFALLGWTGSKHFERELRQFSRKERGLWLNSHGLFDPEQKALLRAAAEEDVFRHLGLAYLPPEQRNA
;
A
#
# COMPACT_ATOMS: atom_id res chain seq x y z
N MET A 1 3.10 5.68 -10.23
CA MET A 1 2.16 4.62 -10.63
C MET A 1 2.75 3.32 -10.15
N ASP A 2 2.01 2.48 -9.43
CA ASP A 2 2.56 1.17 -9.06
C ASP A 2 2.75 0.34 -10.35
N THR A 3 3.85 -0.40 -10.43
CA THR A 3 4.22 -1.24 -11.58
C THR A 3 4.13 -2.72 -11.26
N PHE A 4 3.44 -3.08 -10.17
CA PHE A 4 3.22 -4.47 -9.82
C PHE A 4 2.40 -5.18 -10.89
N GLU A 5 2.62 -6.48 -11.01
CA GLU A 5 1.76 -7.34 -11.81
C GLU A 5 0.35 -7.32 -11.21
N ARG A 6 -0.63 -7.01 -12.05
CA ARG A 6 -2.01 -6.77 -11.62
C ARG A 6 -3.00 -7.42 -12.57
N SER A 7 -4.09 -7.92 -12.00
CA SER A 7 -5.25 -8.40 -12.74
C SER A 7 -6.51 -7.73 -12.21
N PHE A 8 -7.20 -7.00 -13.08
CA PHE A 8 -8.46 -6.34 -12.77
C PHE A 8 -9.61 -7.17 -13.31
N CYS A 9 -10.34 -7.85 -12.43
CA CYS A 9 -11.26 -8.92 -12.80
C CYS A 9 -12.70 -8.63 -12.37
N ILE A 10 -13.63 -9.37 -12.98
CA ILE A 10 -15.01 -9.49 -12.52
C ILE A 10 -15.27 -10.96 -12.23
N PHE A 11 -15.51 -11.28 -10.96
CA PHE A 11 -15.75 -12.64 -10.49
C PHE A 11 -17.25 -12.88 -10.34
N ARG A 12 -17.67 -14.11 -10.62
CA ARG A 12 -19.01 -14.60 -10.32
C ARG A 12 -19.04 -15.09 -8.88
N LEU A 13 -19.73 -14.38 -8.00
CA LEU A 13 -19.97 -14.80 -6.62
C LEU A 13 -21.28 -15.61 -6.53
N PRO A 14 -21.22 -16.91 -6.19
CA PRO A 14 -22.41 -17.73 -5.98
C PRO A 14 -23.27 -17.18 -4.82
N ARG A 15 -24.58 -17.36 -4.91
CA ARG A 15 -25.54 -16.99 -3.88
C ARG A 15 -26.40 -18.21 -3.48
N PRO A 16 -27.05 -18.17 -2.31
CA PRO A 16 -27.89 -19.28 -1.86
C PRO A 16 -28.99 -19.65 -2.89
N PRO A 17 -29.52 -20.88 -2.81
CA PRO A 17 -30.54 -21.37 -3.75
C PRO A 17 -31.74 -20.41 -3.84
N GLY A 18 -32.14 -20.06 -5.05
CA GLY A 18 -33.25 -19.12 -5.31
C GLY A 18 -32.82 -17.69 -5.64
N ALA A 19 -31.54 -17.34 -5.51
CA ALA A 19 -31.00 -16.05 -5.95
C ALA A 19 -30.02 -16.21 -7.14
N THR A 20 -30.03 -15.24 -8.06
CA THR A 20 -29.00 -15.16 -9.12
C THR A 20 -27.61 -14.87 -8.55
N TRP A 21 -26.56 -15.13 -9.32
CA TRP A 21 -25.17 -14.83 -8.94
C TRP A 21 -24.89 -13.32 -8.97
N LYS A 22 -23.87 -12.87 -8.23
CA LYS A 22 -23.43 -11.46 -8.23
C LYS A 22 -22.11 -11.31 -8.98
N ALA A 23 -22.03 -10.37 -9.91
CA ALA A 23 -20.77 -9.90 -10.47
C ALA A 23 -20.03 -9.04 -9.42
N VAL A 24 -18.78 -9.38 -9.11
CA VAL A 24 -17.96 -8.67 -8.11
C VAL A 24 -16.66 -8.24 -8.77
N ARG A 25 -16.34 -6.94 -8.71
CA ARG A 25 -15.02 -6.42 -9.10
C ARG A 25 -13.97 -6.89 -8.08
N VAL A 26 -12.89 -7.48 -8.57
CA VAL A 26 -11.77 -7.96 -7.75
C VAL A 26 -10.49 -7.52 -8.42
N ASP A 27 -9.62 -6.87 -7.66
CA ASP A 27 -8.30 -6.45 -8.12
C ASP A 27 -7.26 -7.33 -7.40
N LEU A 28 -6.42 -8.00 -8.18
CA LEU A 28 -5.34 -8.87 -7.69
C LEU A 28 -4.00 -8.21 -8.01
N VAL A 29 -3.08 -8.25 -7.04
CA VAL A 29 -1.78 -7.59 -7.13
C VAL A 29 -0.71 -8.54 -6.61
N VAL A 30 0.36 -8.73 -7.38
CA VAL A 30 1.50 -9.55 -7.00
C VAL A 30 2.70 -8.65 -6.74
N ALA A 31 3.21 -8.70 -5.51
CA ALA A 31 4.40 -7.97 -5.08
C ALA A 31 5.48 -8.95 -4.61
N PRO A 32 6.76 -8.70 -4.91
CA PRO A 32 7.87 -9.43 -4.29
C PRO A 32 7.83 -9.30 -2.76
N ILE A 33 8.22 -10.35 -2.04
CA ILE A 33 8.16 -10.38 -0.56
C ILE A 33 8.93 -9.21 0.08
N SER A 34 10.05 -8.80 -0.52
CA SER A 34 10.85 -7.66 -0.04
C SER A 34 10.16 -6.30 -0.18
N GLN A 35 9.16 -6.20 -1.04
CA GLN A 35 8.38 -4.98 -1.28
C GLN A 35 6.98 -5.05 -0.65
N PHE A 36 6.60 -6.21 -0.10
CA PHE A 36 5.26 -6.49 0.40
C PHE A 36 4.75 -5.44 1.41
N PRO A 37 5.54 -4.97 2.40
CA PRO A 37 5.05 -3.97 3.34
C PRO A 37 4.71 -2.62 2.69
N PHE A 38 5.49 -2.20 1.68
CA PHE A 38 5.23 -0.97 0.94
C PHE A 38 4.02 -1.10 0.01
N ALA A 39 3.87 -2.27 -0.61
CA ALA A 39 2.71 -2.59 -1.43
C ALA A 39 1.44 -2.60 -0.58
N LEU A 40 1.47 -3.28 0.58
CA LEU A 40 0.36 -3.35 1.52
C LEU A 40 -0.06 -1.94 1.96
N LEU A 41 0.88 -1.13 2.44
CA LEU A 41 0.62 0.25 2.87
C LEU A 41 -0.05 1.09 1.77
N GLY A 42 0.42 0.97 0.53
CA GLY A 42 -0.15 1.69 -0.60
C GLY A 42 -1.55 1.21 -1.00
N TRP A 43 -1.79 -0.11 -0.97
CA TRP A 43 -3.07 -0.71 -1.37
C TRP A 43 -4.13 -0.69 -0.27
N THR A 44 -3.74 -0.55 1.00
CA THR A 44 -4.65 -0.34 2.13
C THR A 44 -5.31 1.05 2.08
N GLY A 45 -4.57 2.08 1.65
CA GLY A 45 -5.09 3.45 1.57
C GLY A 45 -5.37 4.09 2.95
N SER A 46 -6.24 5.11 3.05
CA SER A 46 -7.03 5.73 1.97
C SER A 46 -6.18 6.45 0.91
N LYS A 47 -6.78 6.81 -0.24
CA LYS A 47 -6.11 7.61 -1.28
C LYS A 47 -5.57 8.94 -0.73
N HIS A 48 -6.31 9.55 0.20
CA HIS A 48 -5.88 10.80 0.84
C HIS A 48 -4.70 10.54 1.77
N PHE A 49 -4.83 9.54 2.66
CA PHE A 49 -3.77 9.14 3.58
C PHE A 49 -2.46 8.86 2.86
N GLU A 50 -2.50 8.09 1.77
CA GLU A 50 -1.32 7.71 1.00
C GLU A 50 -0.62 8.91 0.35
N ARG A 51 -1.40 9.86 -0.18
CA ARG A 51 -0.88 11.11 -0.75
C ARG A 51 -0.18 11.95 0.32
N GLU A 52 -0.83 12.16 1.46
CA GLU A 52 -0.26 12.95 2.55
C GLU A 52 0.98 12.28 3.13
N LEU A 53 0.99 10.95 3.25
CA LEU A 53 2.15 10.19 3.73
C LEU A 53 3.36 10.34 2.79
N ARG A 54 3.15 10.26 1.47
CA ARG A 54 4.23 10.50 0.49
C ARG A 54 4.71 11.95 0.52
N GLN A 55 3.79 12.89 0.66
CA GLN A 55 4.12 14.30 0.76
C GLN A 55 4.96 14.58 2.02
N PHE A 56 4.54 14.05 3.17
CA PHE A 56 5.25 14.13 4.43
C PHE A 56 6.64 13.50 4.33
N SER A 57 6.72 12.26 3.81
CA SER A 57 7.99 11.55 3.60
C SER A 57 8.99 12.42 2.83
N ARG A 58 8.54 13.05 1.74
CA ARG A 58 9.41 13.87 0.90
C ARG A 58 9.77 15.22 1.51
N LYS A 59 8.80 15.91 2.12
CA LYS A 59 8.98 17.29 2.63
C LYS A 59 9.66 17.33 3.99
N GLU A 60 9.22 16.48 4.92
CA GLU A 60 9.65 16.51 6.32
C GLU A 60 10.82 15.57 6.60
N ARG A 61 10.94 14.47 5.83
CA ARG A 61 12.00 13.47 6.03
C ARG A 61 13.03 13.42 4.90
N GLY A 62 12.78 14.08 3.77
CA GLY A 62 13.64 13.96 2.58
C GLY A 62 13.61 12.58 1.91
N LEU A 63 12.81 11.64 2.42
CA LEU A 63 12.73 10.27 1.92
C LEU A 63 11.67 10.13 0.82
N TRP A 64 11.93 9.29 -0.17
CA TRP A 64 11.02 9.10 -1.30
C TRP A 64 10.25 7.81 -1.12
N LEU A 65 9.04 7.92 -0.57
CA LEU A 65 8.14 6.79 -0.40
C LEU A 65 7.37 6.49 -1.69
N ASN A 66 7.38 5.21 -2.07
CA ASN A 66 6.47 4.69 -3.07
C ASN A 66 5.94 3.28 -2.76
N SER A 67 5.09 2.74 -3.65
CA SER A 67 4.45 1.44 -3.46
C SER A 67 5.45 0.27 -3.50
N HIS A 68 6.66 0.51 -3.99
CA HIS A 68 7.73 -0.48 -4.13
C HIS A 68 8.78 -0.37 -3.03
N GLY A 69 8.87 0.76 -2.31
CA GLY A 69 9.92 0.99 -1.35
C GLY A 69 10.00 2.41 -0.82
N LEU A 70 10.92 2.59 0.12
CA LEU A 70 11.31 3.87 0.69
C LEU A 70 12.77 4.14 0.35
N PHE A 71 13.03 5.19 -0.42
CA PHE A 71 14.37 5.54 -0.87
C PHE A 71 14.93 6.74 -0.09
N ASP A 72 16.15 6.59 0.40
CA ASP A 72 16.93 7.66 1.02
C ASP A 72 17.89 8.26 -0.02
N PRO A 73 17.67 9.51 -0.48
CA PRO A 73 18.54 10.14 -1.47
C PRO A 73 19.91 10.56 -0.91
N GLU A 74 20.04 10.77 0.39
CA GLU A 74 21.31 11.13 1.02
C GLU A 74 22.25 9.91 1.06
N GLN A 75 21.72 8.78 1.50
CA GLN A 75 22.45 7.51 1.55
C GLN A 75 22.47 6.77 0.20
N LYS A 76 21.66 7.23 -0.77
CA LYS A 76 21.40 6.57 -2.07
C LYS A 76 20.99 5.11 -1.91
N ALA A 77 20.18 4.82 -0.89
CA ALA A 77 19.85 3.47 -0.48
C ALA A 77 18.34 3.24 -0.38
N LEU A 78 17.91 2.01 -0.65
CA LEU A 78 16.56 1.54 -0.40
C LEU A 78 16.48 1.00 1.03
N LEU A 79 15.61 1.60 1.84
CA LEU A 79 15.37 1.18 3.20
C LEU A 79 14.55 -0.12 3.19
N ARG A 80 14.98 -1.09 3.98
CA ARG A 80 14.26 -2.36 4.16
C ARG A 80 13.17 -2.21 5.21
N ALA A 81 12.04 -2.85 4.96
CA ALA A 81 10.93 -3.00 5.89
C ALA A 81 10.44 -4.45 5.82
N ALA A 82 10.17 -5.04 6.97
CA ALA A 82 9.50 -6.34 7.10
C ALA A 82 8.00 -6.19 7.40
N ALA A 83 7.61 -5.05 7.99
CA ALA A 83 6.22 -4.71 8.30
C ALA A 83 5.92 -3.23 8.05
N GLU A 84 4.64 -2.85 8.06
CA GLU A 84 4.24 -1.44 7.85
C GLU A 84 4.82 -0.54 8.96
N GLU A 85 4.85 -1.04 10.19
CA GLU A 85 5.40 -0.39 11.38
C GLU A 85 6.85 0.08 11.13
N ASP A 86 7.64 -0.68 10.38
CA ASP A 86 9.01 -0.29 10.02
C ASP A 86 9.03 0.95 9.14
N VAL A 87 8.07 1.06 8.20
CA VAL A 87 7.91 2.23 7.34
C VAL A 87 7.59 3.46 8.19
N PHE A 88 6.65 3.34 9.14
CA PHE A 88 6.34 4.44 10.06
C PHE A 88 7.54 4.81 10.94
N ARG A 89 8.32 3.82 11.41
CA ARG A 89 9.56 4.07 12.17
C ARG A 89 10.61 4.81 11.36
N HIS A 90 10.84 4.43 10.11
CA HIS A 90 11.75 5.15 9.19
C HIS A 90 11.29 6.59 8.94
N LEU A 91 9.98 6.81 8.90
CA LEU A 91 9.38 8.14 8.77
C LEU A 91 9.28 8.89 10.11
N GLY A 92 9.72 8.30 11.22
CA GLY A 92 9.62 8.85 12.58
C GLY A 92 8.19 9.27 12.94
N LEU A 93 7.21 8.47 12.54
CA LEU A 93 5.79 8.64 12.84
C LEU A 93 5.35 7.57 13.84
N ALA A 94 4.34 7.88 14.66
CA ALA A 94 3.61 6.86 15.40
C ALA A 94 2.86 5.96 14.40
N TYR A 95 2.88 4.65 14.65
CA TYR A 95 2.14 3.71 13.82
C TYR A 95 0.65 3.98 13.93
N LEU A 96 -0.01 4.07 12.77
CA LEU A 96 -1.46 4.16 12.66
C LEU A 96 -2.00 2.85 12.10
N PRO A 97 -2.91 2.15 12.81
CA PRO A 97 -3.52 0.92 12.30
C PRO A 97 -4.44 1.23 11.10
N PRO A 98 -4.69 0.24 10.21
CA PRO A 98 -5.47 0.44 8.98
C PRO A 98 -6.82 1.13 9.18
N GLU A 99 -7.53 0.83 10.28
CA GLU A 99 -8.87 1.37 10.58
C GLU A 99 -8.85 2.88 10.85
N GLN A 100 -7.69 3.43 11.22
CA GLN A 100 -7.50 4.86 11.50
C GLN A 100 -7.00 5.64 10.27
N ARG A 101 -6.82 4.98 9.12
CA ARG A 101 -6.32 5.60 7.87
C ARG A 101 -7.44 6.07 6.93
N ASN A 102 -8.66 6.23 7.45
CA ASN A 102 -9.87 6.64 6.73
C ASN A 102 -9.98 8.17 6.59
N ALA A 103 -8.92 8.80 6.09
CA ALA A 103 -8.87 10.23 5.79
C ALA A 103 -9.55 10.57 4.45
#